data_AF-A0A202DC51-F1
#
_entry.id   AF-A0A202DC51-F1
#
_cell.length_a   1.000
_cell.length_b   1.000
_cell.length_c   1.000
_cell.angle_alpha   90.00
_cell.angle_beta   90.00
_cell.angle_gamma   90.00
#
_symmetry.space_group_name_H-M   'P 1'
#
loop_
_entity.id
_entity.type
_entity.pdbx_description
1 polymer ?
#
loop_
_entity_poly.entity_id
_entity_poly.type
_entity_poly.pdbx_seq_one_letter_code
_entity_poly.pdbx_strand_id
1 'polypeptide(L)'
;MKHMSRIAIILLLTAITAHADLDILVVGSSSSYSDAKNPGGMKKEKAFKVSDIADQLREIFGKDRMLREKVNVVYEDVHRDAVVHTDVAGWKKPGFRCNETTYECYSLAQYYMWPKEKKKRLANLRGEGGTEWDYVVITGDPYIMANFPGIYAVGAGLVAEEVKKGTAKPILLAQWPDKDSSVTADDLNEIVYRVGNSGGYNVVPAGKAWDTMSAKDSSPDHPTKKGALLAAACVYTEIRQRKAGSSRTAYHAFNAIKKNKRVVQYKGLYTKPNAFQMKYDSSRHVDLNHTGTSTESGFLGEIQSAMNRCKVTHKRYAQPDKWPKEVKQVNFNYGRANAMFEPKKKFDPPNCNQGKKLYRRSYGFPMQDHAWSANKSMEYGIDWRRLKNDKMNQYDDGTDLGIAVKIQKDDLVKYDVRAIPVRLLVALCRHTKPELKIQFDTWHFAAWADEAVGTFLYTLQSGRCPMSDEPENKDTGDWNKWLGRKIGYETAWQAANLTSRAPGFQVKPGKTDPSITANGTDAISIRFMLPPTEDVSVGVYVDKAGIVDVSKKLLTFTPENYNTVQTITVTGKSGQPGKTSQLRFETRSKDTVYDRLHDSWAYQLK
;
A
#
# COMPACT_ATOMS: atom_id res chain seq x y z
N MET A 1 -75.80 50.56 1.81
CA MET A 1 -75.72 49.48 0.80
C MET A 1 -74.38 49.53 0.10
N LYS A 2 -73.84 48.34 -0.18
CA LYS A 2 -72.67 47.99 -1.00
C LYS A 2 -71.34 47.86 -0.26
N HIS A 3 -71.05 46.58 0.00
CA HIS A 3 -69.77 45.94 0.24
C HIS A 3 -68.59 46.56 -0.52
N MET A 4 -67.40 46.51 0.10
CA MET A 4 -66.19 46.15 -0.64
C MET A 4 -65.16 45.45 0.25
N SER A 5 -64.57 44.42 -0.37
CA SER A 5 -63.83 43.27 0.14
C SER A 5 -62.56 43.55 0.96
N ARG A 6 -62.30 42.60 1.87
CA ARG A 6 -60.97 42.26 2.38
C ARG A 6 -60.07 41.79 1.24
N ILE A 7 -58.87 42.35 1.12
CA ILE A 7 -57.72 41.67 0.49
C ILE A 7 -56.53 41.88 1.43
N ALA A 8 -56.21 40.85 2.20
CA ALA A 8 -54.94 40.74 2.90
C ALA A 8 -53.94 40.11 1.92
N ILE A 9 -52.95 40.89 1.48
CA ILE A 9 -51.83 40.39 0.69
C ILE A 9 -50.89 39.67 1.66
N ILE A 10 -50.93 38.33 1.65
CA ILE A 10 -49.90 37.50 2.28
C ILE A 10 -48.73 37.45 1.30
N LEU A 11 -47.69 38.24 1.56
CA LEU A 11 -46.42 38.15 0.86
C LEU A 11 -45.69 36.90 1.39
N LEU A 12 -45.84 35.77 0.70
CA LEU A 12 -45.01 34.59 0.94
C LEU A 12 -43.63 34.86 0.32
N LEU A 13 -42.68 35.38 1.10
CA LEU A 13 -41.26 35.34 0.71
C LEU A 13 -40.79 33.88 0.77
N THR A 14 -40.93 33.15 -0.33
CA THR A 14 -40.14 31.95 -0.54
C THR A 14 -38.69 32.38 -0.74
N ALA A 15 -37.88 32.27 0.33
CA ALA A 15 -36.44 32.26 0.17
C ALA A 15 -36.08 31.03 -0.69
N ILE A 16 -35.86 31.24 -1.99
CA ILE A 16 -35.22 30.26 -2.85
C ILE A 16 -33.76 30.26 -2.42
N THR A 17 -33.40 29.41 -1.46
CA THR A 17 -32.00 29.04 -1.27
C THR A 17 -31.58 28.36 -2.55
N ALA A 18 -30.74 29.01 -3.36
CA ALA A 18 -30.02 28.34 -4.44
C ALA A 18 -29.29 27.14 -3.79
N HIS A 19 -29.66 25.93 -4.18
CA HIS A 19 -28.95 24.74 -3.72
C HIS A 19 -27.63 24.72 -4.49
N ALA A 20 -26.51 24.50 -3.81
CA ALA A 20 -25.24 24.30 -4.49
C ALA A 20 -25.37 23.11 -5.46
N ASP A 21 -24.82 23.26 -6.67
CA ASP A 21 -24.74 22.17 -7.63
C ASP A 21 -23.93 21.00 -7.03
N LEU A 22 -24.23 19.77 -7.45
CA LEU A 22 -23.55 18.56 -6.98
C LEU A 22 -22.52 18.11 -8.02
N ASP A 23 -21.25 18.13 -7.66
CA ASP A 23 -20.12 17.81 -8.53
C ASP A 23 -19.45 16.49 -8.12
N ILE A 24 -19.42 15.52 -9.04
CA ILE A 24 -18.88 14.17 -8.79
C ILE A 24 -17.82 13.82 -9.83
N LEU A 25 -16.61 13.46 -9.37
CA LEU A 25 -15.55 12.89 -10.20
C LEU A 25 -15.47 11.37 -9.99
N VAL A 26 -15.42 10.60 -11.07
CA VAL A 26 -15.22 9.14 -11.03
C VAL A 26 -13.85 8.80 -11.64
N VAL A 27 -12.92 8.35 -10.80
CA VAL A 27 -11.55 7.99 -11.18
C VAL A 27 -11.41 6.48 -11.25
N GLY A 28 -10.92 5.98 -12.38
CA GLY A 28 -10.58 4.57 -12.57
C GLY A 28 -10.06 4.31 -13.97
N SER A 29 -9.81 3.06 -14.31
CA SER A 29 -9.14 2.72 -15.57
C SER A 29 -10.14 2.22 -16.63
N SER A 30 -10.01 2.70 -17.86
CA SER A 30 -10.68 2.15 -19.04
C SER A 30 -10.03 0.85 -19.55
N SER A 31 -8.79 0.59 -19.13
CA SER A 31 -7.97 -0.55 -19.56
C SER A 31 -7.45 -1.32 -18.36
N SER A 32 -7.37 -2.64 -18.48
CA SER A 32 -6.77 -3.51 -17.47
C SER A 32 -5.31 -3.77 -17.79
N TYR A 33 -4.49 -3.97 -16.77
CA TYR A 33 -3.10 -4.38 -16.94
C TYR A 33 -2.98 -5.63 -17.83
N SER A 34 -3.97 -6.53 -17.80
CA SER A 34 -3.93 -7.75 -18.62
C SER A 34 -4.24 -7.52 -20.11
N ASP A 35 -4.71 -6.33 -20.49
CA ASP A 35 -4.91 -5.93 -21.89
C ASP A 35 -3.56 -5.69 -22.60
N ALA A 36 -2.52 -5.29 -21.85
CA ALA A 36 -1.15 -5.29 -22.36
C ALA A 36 -0.64 -6.72 -22.51
N LYS A 37 -0.79 -7.31 -23.71
CA LYS A 37 -0.21 -8.60 -24.15
C LYS A 37 0.26 -9.46 -22.95
N ASN A 38 -0.71 -9.92 -22.15
CA ASN A 38 -0.45 -10.54 -20.84
C ASN A 38 0.65 -11.60 -20.96
N PRO A 39 1.72 -11.57 -20.14
CA PRO A 39 2.69 -12.64 -20.14
C PRO A 39 1.97 -13.96 -19.86
N GLY A 40 1.94 -14.85 -20.85
CA GLY A 40 1.16 -16.09 -20.78
C GLY A 40 1.37 -16.84 -19.46
N GLY A 41 0.30 -17.40 -18.91
CA GLY A 41 0.28 -18.08 -17.61
C GLY A 41 -0.49 -17.36 -16.50
N MET A 42 -0.84 -16.07 -16.67
CA MET A 42 -1.73 -15.36 -15.74
C MET A 42 -3.15 -15.26 -16.30
N LYS A 43 -4.15 -15.38 -15.43
CA LYS A 43 -5.56 -15.16 -15.78
C LYS A 43 -5.78 -13.70 -16.17
N LYS A 44 -6.58 -13.46 -17.19
CA LYS A 44 -6.95 -12.11 -17.63
C LYS A 44 -8.04 -11.56 -16.71
N GLU A 45 -7.99 -10.25 -16.52
CA GLU A 45 -9.05 -9.47 -15.90
C GLU A 45 -9.44 -8.36 -16.86
N LYS A 46 -10.72 -8.03 -16.96
CA LYS A 46 -11.16 -6.87 -17.73
C LYS A 46 -11.14 -5.61 -16.88
N ALA A 47 -10.96 -4.47 -17.51
CA ALA A 47 -11.12 -3.18 -16.85
C ALA A 47 -12.54 -3.07 -16.27
N PHE A 48 -12.70 -2.37 -15.14
CA PHE A 48 -14.01 -2.02 -14.60
C PHE A 48 -14.37 -0.62 -15.09
N LYS A 49 -14.99 -0.53 -16.28
CA LYS A 49 -15.15 0.71 -17.06
C LYS A 49 -15.89 1.80 -16.27
N VAL A 50 -15.15 2.84 -15.85
CA VAL A 50 -15.71 3.97 -15.08
C VAL A 50 -16.53 4.95 -15.92
N SER A 51 -16.29 5.02 -17.23
CA SER A 51 -17.11 5.80 -18.16
C SER A 51 -18.58 5.37 -18.08
N ASP A 52 -18.81 4.06 -18.10
CA ASP A 52 -20.15 3.47 -18.12
C ASP A 52 -20.85 3.70 -16.77
N ILE A 53 -20.10 3.69 -15.67
CA ILE A 53 -20.61 4.01 -14.33
C ILE A 53 -20.99 5.49 -14.25
N ALA A 54 -20.15 6.39 -14.77
CA ALA A 54 -20.44 7.82 -14.81
C ALA A 54 -21.69 8.11 -15.67
N ASP A 55 -21.83 7.47 -16.83
CA ASP A 55 -23.02 7.57 -17.69
C ASP A 55 -24.29 7.10 -16.97
N GLN A 56 -24.23 5.94 -16.32
CA GLN A 56 -25.35 5.44 -15.52
C GLN A 56 -25.66 6.34 -14.32
N LEU A 57 -24.66 6.98 -13.72
CA LEU A 57 -24.86 7.91 -12.61
C LEU A 57 -25.57 9.19 -13.10
N ARG A 58 -25.16 9.75 -14.24
CA ARG A 58 -25.86 10.87 -14.90
C ARG A 58 -27.31 10.50 -15.21
N GLU A 59 -27.54 9.30 -15.73
CA GLU A 59 -28.89 8.81 -16.05
C GLU A 59 -29.77 8.70 -14.79
N ILE A 60 -29.22 8.16 -13.69
CA ILE A 60 -29.94 8.05 -12.42
C ILE A 60 -30.31 9.43 -11.88
N PHE A 61 -29.35 10.36 -11.80
CA PHE A 61 -29.62 11.71 -11.31
C PHE A 61 -30.59 12.48 -12.23
N GLY A 62 -30.45 12.38 -13.55
CA GLY A 62 -31.36 13.05 -14.49
C GLY A 62 -32.82 12.58 -14.40
N LYS A 63 -33.07 11.38 -13.84
CA LYS A 63 -34.43 10.83 -13.61
C LYS A 63 -34.98 11.12 -12.22
N ASP A 64 -34.18 11.69 -11.33
CA ASP A 64 -34.55 11.90 -9.94
C ASP A 64 -35.31 13.22 -9.74
N ARG A 65 -36.64 13.09 -9.73
CA ARG A 65 -37.58 14.23 -9.58
C ARG A 65 -37.52 14.94 -8.22
N MET A 66 -36.77 14.41 -7.25
CA MET A 66 -36.58 15.05 -5.95
C MET A 66 -35.34 15.97 -5.91
N LEU A 67 -34.52 16.00 -6.95
CA LEU A 67 -33.38 16.92 -7.05
C LEU A 67 -33.84 18.36 -7.25
N ARG A 68 -33.08 19.29 -6.66
CA ARG A 68 -33.28 20.74 -6.80
C ARG A 68 -32.02 21.45 -7.29
N GLU A 69 -30.89 20.80 -7.15
CA GLU A 69 -29.56 21.15 -7.62
C GLU A 69 -29.29 20.61 -9.04
N LYS A 70 -28.38 21.24 -9.80
CA LYS A 70 -27.81 20.57 -10.99
C LYS A 70 -26.79 19.54 -10.53
N VAL A 71 -26.64 18.47 -11.31
CA VAL A 71 -25.65 17.44 -11.02
C VAL A 71 -24.68 17.34 -12.19
N ASN A 72 -23.41 17.55 -11.91
CA ASN A 72 -22.31 17.30 -12.82
C ASN A 72 -21.60 16.01 -12.40
N VAL A 73 -21.42 15.12 -13.37
CA VAL A 73 -20.64 13.90 -13.18
C VAL A 73 -19.59 13.88 -14.27
N VAL A 74 -18.34 13.74 -13.90
CA VAL A 74 -17.19 13.61 -14.81
C VAL A 74 -16.46 12.32 -14.47
N TYR A 75 -15.85 11.67 -15.46
CA TYR A 75 -14.92 10.58 -15.21
C TYR A 75 -13.52 10.98 -15.63
N GLU A 76 -12.52 10.45 -14.93
CA GLU A 76 -11.12 10.57 -15.31
C GLU A 76 -10.52 9.17 -15.48
N ASP A 77 -9.98 8.93 -16.67
CA ASP A 77 -9.33 7.67 -17.01
C ASP A 77 -7.91 7.64 -16.46
N VAL A 78 -7.61 6.61 -15.68
CA VAL A 78 -6.28 6.31 -15.14
C VAL A 78 -5.33 5.86 -16.26
N HIS A 79 -5.84 5.12 -17.25
CA HIS A 79 -5.01 4.56 -18.30
C HIS A 79 -4.39 5.64 -19.18
N ARG A 80 -3.10 5.50 -19.43
CA ARG A 80 -2.29 6.40 -20.26
C ARG A 80 -0.93 5.77 -20.50
N ASP A 81 -0.27 6.19 -21.57
CA ASP A 81 1.08 5.76 -21.89
C ASP A 81 2.02 6.94 -22.14
N ALA A 82 3.32 6.64 -22.11
CA ALA A 82 4.37 7.56 -22.52
C ALA A 82 5.53 6.78 -23.10
N VAL A 83 6.10 7.31 -24.18
CA VAL A 83 7.38 6.83 -24.68
C VAL A 83 8.49 7.55 -23.92
N VAL A 84 9.32 6.78 -23.22
CA VAL A 84 10.41 7.28 -22.40
C VAL A 84 11.71 6.67 -22.87
N HIS A 85 12.73 7.49 -22.94
CA HIS A 85 14.07 7.02 -23.22
C HIS A 85 14.67 6.41 -21.95
N THR A 86 15.03 5.13 -22.01
CA THR A 86 15.53 4.39 -20.85
C THR A 86 16.84 3.68 -21.17
N ASP A 87 17.77 3.73 -20.23
CA ASP A 87 18.97 2.90 -20.25
C ASP A 87 19.06 2.11 -18.95
N VAL A 88 18.78 0.81 -19.09
CA VAL A 88 18.83 -0.14 -17.99
C VAL A 88 20.06 -1.01 -18.19
N ALA A 89 20.87 -1.15 -17.13
CA ALA A 89 22.05 -2.02 -17.11
C ALA A 89 23.19 -1.70 -18.11
N GLY A 90 23.17 -0.57 -18.81
CA GLY A 90 24.34 -0.03 -19.52
C GLY A 90 24.77 -0.79 -20.76
N TRP A 91 23.81 -1.39 -21.48
CA TRP A 91 24.13 -2.22 -22.63
C TRP A 91 24.61 -1.39 -23.84
N LYS A 92 25.80 -1.73 -24.36
CA LYS A 92 26.30 -1.23 -25.67
C LYS A 92 26.10 -2.21 -26.84
N LYS A 93 25.53 -3.41 -26.64
CA LYS A 93 25.35 -4.32 -27.80
C LYS A 93 24.20 -3.86 -28.72
N PRO A 94 24.24 -4.20 -30.02
CA PRO A 94 23.16 -3.87 -30.95
C PRO A 94 21.84 -4.51 -30.49
N GLY A 95 20.76 -3.73 -30.33
CA GLY A 95 19.42 -4.22 -29.97
C GLY A 95 18.90 -3.87 -28.56
N PHE A 96 19.77 -3.53 -27.59
CA PHE A 96 19.34 -3.05 -26.25
C PHE A 96 20.02 -1.73 -25.83
N ARG A 97 20.47 -0.93 -26.80
CA ARG A 97 20.87 0.46 -26.52
C ARG A 97 19.61 1.27 -26.25
N CYS A 98 19.62 2.18 -25.27
CA CYS A 98 18.83 3.42 -25.32
C CYS A 98 17.46 3.25 -26.01
N ASN A 99 16.61 2.39 -25.46
CA ASN A 99 15.37 2.06 -26.15
C ASN A 99 14.33 3.11 -25.80
N GLU A 100 13.63 3.58 -26.82
CA GLU A 100 12.30 4.13 -26.62
C GLU A 100 11.43 3.01 -26.04
N THR A 101 11.08 3.16 -24.77
CA THR A 101 10.31 2.20 -24.01
C THR A 101 8.94 2.81 -23.74
N THR A 102 7.88 2.06 -24.02
CA THR A 102 6.53 2.49 -23.70
C THR A 102 6.23 2.14 -22.25
N TYR A 103 5.97 3.18 -21.45
CA TYR A 103 5.48 3.09 -20.09
C TYR A 103 3.97 3.10 -20.14
N GLU A 104 3.33 2.31 -19.29
CA GLU A 104 1.87 2.23 -19.24
C GLU A 104 1.37 2.36 -17.82
N CYS A 105 0.38 3.23 -17.63
CA CYS A 105 -0.29 3.45 -16.37
C CYS A 105 -1.52 2.54 -16.27
N TYR A 106 -1.53 1.68 -15.26
CA TYR A 106 -2.70 0.84 -14.91
C TYR A 106 -3.11 1.00 -13.44
N SER A 107 -2.16 1.36 -12.58
CA SER A 107 -2.41 1.50 -11.14
C SER A 107 -2.67 2.95 -10.72
N LEU A 108 -3.44 3.12 -9.64
CA LEU A 108 -3.64 4.42 -9.00
C LEU A 108 -2.32 5.04 -8.49
N ALA A 109 -1.33 4.21 -8.13
CA ALA A 109 0.00 4.68 -7.72
C ALA A 109 0.76 5.32 -8.90
N GLN A 110 0.71 4.70 -10.08
CA GLN A 110 1.27 5.30 -11.31
C GLN A 110 0.50 6.56 -11.69
N TYR A 111 -0.83 6.53 -11.66
CA TYR A 111 -1.68 7.68 -11.95
C TYR A 111 -1.33 8.89 -11.09
N TYR A 112 -1.17 8.69 -9.79
CA TYR A 112 -0.77 9.75 -8.87
C TYR A 112 0.62 10.30 -9.23
N MET A 113 1.55 9.42 -9.59
CA MET A 113 2.94 9.77 -9.85
C MET A 113 3.23 10.28 -11.26
N TRP A 114 2.36 9.99 -12.22
CA TRP A 114 2.61 10.14 -13.65
C TRP A 114 3.06 11.56 -14.02
N PRO A 115 4.27 11.79 -14.56
CA PRO A 115 4.83 13.15 -14.70
C PRO A 115 4.01 14.06 -15.62
N LYS A 116 3.52 13.53 -16.75
CA LYS A 116 2.74 14.29 -17.72
C LYS A 116 1.47 14.83 -17.04
N GLU A 117 1.32 16.15 -17.07
CA GLU A 117 0.20 16.90 -16.48
C GLU A 117 -0.02 16.66 -14.97
N LYS A 118 0.99 16.18 -14.23
CA LYS A 118 0.87 15.87 -12.80
C LYS A 118 0.29 17.01 -11.98
N LYS A 119 0.83 18.24 -12.14
CA LYS A 119 0.36 19.42 -11.39
C LYS A 119 -1.12 19.70 -11.64
N LYS A 120 -1.56 19.67 -12.91
CA LYS A 120 -2.96 19.88 -13.29
C LYS A 120 -3.86 18.78 -12.72
N ARG A 121 -3.41 17.53 -12.78
CA ARG A 121 -4.16 16.38 -12.26
C ARG A 121 -4.34 16.40 -10.75
N LEU A 122 -3.26 16.68 -10.00
CA LEU A 122 -3.37 16.81 -8.54
C LEU A 122 -4.25 18.01 -8.15
N ALA A 123 -4.13 19.14 -8.85
CA ALA A 123 -5.04 20.27 -8.67
C ALA A 123 -6.51 19.89 -8.96
N ASN A 124 -6.78 19.10 -10.00
CA ASN A 124 -8.12 18.58 -10.30
C ASN A 124 -8.68 17.74 -9.14
N LEU A 125 -7.89 16.81 -8.58
CA LEU A 125 -8.30 15.98 -7.44
C LEU A 125 -8.64 16.82 -6.20
N ARG A 126 -7.96 17.95 -6.00
CA ARG A 126 -8.21 18.91 -4.91
C ARG A 126 -9.39 19.86 -5.16
N GLY A 127 -9.98 19.84 -6.35
CA GLY A 127 -11.02 20.80 -6.74
C GLY A 127 -10.49 22.18 -7.19
N GLU A 128 -9.18 22.31 -7.38
CA GLU A 128 -8.51 23.55 -7.83
C GLU A 128 -8.42 23.65 -9.36
N GLY A 129 -8.90 22.62 -10.08
CA GLY A 129 -8.79 22.48 -11.54
C GLY A 129 -9.90 23.15 -12.36
N GLY A 130 -10.78 23.92 -11.71
CA GLY A 130 -11.93 24.60 -12.33
C GLY A 130 -13.30 24.04 -11.93
N THR A 131 -13.34 22.84 -11.35
CA THR A 131 -14.54 22.27 -10.71
C THR A 131 -14.17 21.90 -9.28
N GLU A 132 -14.92 22.42 -8.31
CA GLU A 132 -14.83 22.00 -6.92
C GLU A 132 -15.71 20.76 -6.73
N TRP A 133 -15.12 19.63 -6.39
CA TRP A 133 -15.86 18.36 -6.28
C TRP A 133 -16.48 18.20 -4.89
N ASP A 134 -17.71 17.69 -4.82
CA ASP A 134 -18.28 17.21 -3.55
C ASP A 134 -17.78 15.80 -3.21
N TYR A 135 -17.65 14.96 -4.25
CA TYR A 135 -17.26 13.56 -4.12
C TYR A 135 -16.30 13.15 -5.22
N VAL A 136 -15.25 12.40 -4.82
CA VAL A 136 -14.38 11.71 -5.77
C VAL A 136 -14.49 10.22 -5.53
N VAL A 137 -15.09 9.51 -6.48
CA VAL A 137 -15.26 8.06 -6.47
C VAL A 137 -14.03 7.42 -7.11
N ILE A 138 -13.33 6.56 -6.37
CA ILE A 138 -12.05 5.98 -6.76
C ILE A 138 -12.22 4.46 -6.89
N THR A 139 -11.88 3.90 -8.05
CA THR A 139 -11.77 2.46 -8.27
C THR A 139 -10.43 2.08 -8.88
N GLY A 140 -9.99 0.85 -8.64
CA GLY A 140 -8.74 0.31 -9.16
C GLY A 140 -8.94 -0.57 -10.39
N ASP A 141 -7.86 -0.88 -11.10
CA ASP A 141 -7.84 -1.96 -12.07
C ASP A 141 -8.04 -3.32 -11.35
N PRO A 142 -9.06 -4.14 -11.71
CA PRO A 142 -9.28 -5.46 -11.12
C PRO A 142 -8.04 -6.35 -11.15
N TYR A 143 -7.20 -6.25 -12.19
CA TYR A 143 -5.98 -7.03 -12.29
C TYR A 143 -4.97 -6.68 -11.20
N ILE A 144 -4.68 -5.39 -11.03
CA ILE A 144 -3.77 -4.91 -9.97
C ILE A 144 -4.33 -5.27 -8.60
N MET A 145 -5.65 -5.16 -8.39
CA MET A 145 -6.25 -5.52 -7.11
C MET A 145 -6.13 -7.03 -6.82
N ALA A 146 -6.42 -7.88 -7.79
CA ALA A 146 -6.38 -9.34 -7.62
C ALA A 146 -4.97 -9.86 -7.36
N ASN A 147 -3.97 -9.34 -8.08
CA ASN A 147 -2.61 -9.90 -8.08
C ASN A 147 -1.64 -9.09 -7.22
N PHE A 148 -1.81 -7.78 -7.13
CA PHE A 148 -0.93 -6.84 -6.43
C PHE A 148 -1.72 -5.92 -5.49
N PRO A 149 -2.53 -6.47 -4.56
CA PRO A 149 -3.46 -5.68 -3.73
C PRO A 149 -2.76 -4.58 -2.93
N GLY A 150 -1.50 -4.80 -2.53
CA GLY A 150 -0.70 -3.77 -1.85
C GLY A 150 -0.43 -2.53 -2.70
N ILE A 151 -0.32 -2.67 -4.02
CA ILE A 151 -0.12 -1.56 -4.94
C ILE A 151 -1.40 -0.76 -5.13
N TYR A 152 -2.55 -1.46 -5.17
CA TYR A 152 -3.84 -0.79 -5.07
C TYR A 152 -3.94 -0.01 -3.76
N ALA A 153 -3.58 -0.60 -2.62
CA ALA A 153 -3.69 0.06 -1.31
C ALA A 153 -2.85 1.35 -1.23
N VAL A 154 -1.59 1.30 -1.65
CA VAL A 154 -0.72 2.49 -1.73
C VAL A 154 -1.33 3.54 -2.67
N GLY A 155 -1.73 3.14 -3.88
CA GLY A 155 -2.29 4.06 -4.87
C GLY A 155 -3.62 4.71 -4.46
N ALA A 156 -4.56 3.92 -3.96
CA ALA A 156 -5.85 4.41 -3.46
C ALA A 156 -5.67 5.34 -2.26
N GLY A 157 -4.72 5.02 -1.36
CA GLY A 157 -4.34 5.90 -0.26
C GLY A 157 -3.82 7.26 -0.74
N LEU A 158 -2.88 7.26 -1.70
CA LEU A 158 -2.33 8.50 -2.27
C LEU A 158 -3.40 9.39 -2.91
N VAL A 159 -4.27 8.79 -3.75
CA VAL A 159 -5.34 9.55 -4.42
C VAL A 159 -6.36 10.06 -3.40
N ALA A 160 -6.80 9.25 -2.44
CA ALA A 160 -7.78 9.67 -1.44
C ALA A 160 -7.25 10.77 -0.51
N GLU A 161 -5.97 10.70 -0.08
CA GLU A 161 -5.38 11.77 0.73
C GLU A 161 -5.16 13.06 -0.06
N GLU A 162 -4.90 12.98 -1.38
CA GLU A 162 -4.86 14.18 -2.21
C GLU A 162 -6.23 14.83 -2.33
N VAL A 163 -7.29 14.04 -2.53
CA VAL A 163 -8.67 14.53 -2.56
C VAL A 163 -9.03 15.26 -1.25
N LYS A 164 -8.60 14.72 -0.10
CA LYS A 164 -8.84 15.33 1.23
C LYS A 164 -8.09 16.65 1.47
N LYS A 165 -7.15 17.04 0.61
CA LYS A 165 -6.55 18.38 0.65
C LYS A 165 -7.51 19.45 0.12
N GLY A 166 -8.50 19.05 -0.68
CA GLY A 166 -9.64 19.87 -1.07
C GLY A 166 -10.83 19.70 -0.11
N THR A 167 -12.03 20.06 -0.58
CA THR A 167 -13.30 19.95 0.16
C THR A 167 -14.05 18.64 -0.12
N ALA A 168 -13.66 17.92 -1.17
CA ALA A 168 -14.30 16.70 -1.63
C ALA A 168 -14.14 15.52 -0.66
N LYS A 169 -15.15 14.66 -0.62
CA LYS A 169 -15.11 13.39 0.12
C LYS A 169 -14.63 12.25 -0.79
N PRO A 170 -13.50 11.57 -0.48
CA PRO A 170 -13.11 10.39 -1.22
C PRO A 170 -14.05 9.22 -0.90
N ILE A 171 -14.49 8.54 -1.94
CA ILE A 171 -15.28 7.30 -1.88
C ILE A 171 -14.50 6.21 -2.58
N LEU A 172 -14.21 5.10 -1.89
CA LEU A 172 -13.66 3.92 -2.55
C LEU A 172 -14.78 3.02 -3.07
N LEU A 173 -14.82 2.79 -4.37
CA LEU A 173 -15.78 1.89 -4.99
C LEU A 173 -15.25 0.45 -4.94
N ALA A 174 -15.86 -0.38 -4.09
CA ALA A 174 -15.50 -1.80 -4.01
C ALA A 174 -16.21 -2.59 -5.11
N GLN A 175 -15.47 -2.87 -6.18
CA GLN A 175 -15.93 -3.56 -7.39
C GLN A 175 -15.98 -5.10 -7.25
N TRP A 176 -16.24 -5.79 -8.36
CA TRP A 176 -16.16 -7.25 -8.50
C TRP A 176 -15.28 -7.61 -9.71
N PRO A 177 -14.69 -8.82 -9.72
CA PRO A 177 -13.80 -9.23 -10.82
C PRO A 177 -14.60 -9.75 -12.03
N ASP A 178 -13.91 -9.96 -13.16
CA ASP A 178 -14.53 -10.62 -14.33
C ASP A 178 -14.82 -12.11 -14.02
N LYS A 179 -15.72 -12.73 -14.79
CA LYS A 179 -16.18 -14.11 -14.56
C LYS A 179 -15.05 -15.16 -14.52
N ASP A 180 -13.93 -14.90 -15.19
CA ASP A 180 -12.83 -15.85 -15.36
C ASP A 180 -11.70 -15.65 -14.33
N SER A 181 -11.87 -14.70 -13.40
CA SER A 181 -10.90 -14.30 -12.38
C SER A 181 -10.45 -15.44 -11.46
N SER A 182 -9.28 -15.27 -10.83
CA SER A 182 -8.83 -16.11 -9.71
C SER A 182 -9.38 -15.66 -8.35
N VAL A 183 -9.98 -14.48 -8.26
CA VAL A 183 -10.51 -13.91 -7.02
C VAL A 183 -12.02 -13.70 -7.12
N THR A 184 -12.66 -13.50 -5.98
CA THR A 184 -14.09 -13.27 -5.83
C THR A 184 -14.41 -11.80 -5.59
N ALA A 185 -15.69 -11.44 -5.65
CA ALA A 185 -16.15 -10.11 -5.24
C ALA A 185 -15.84 -9.84 -3.76
N ASP A 186 -15.94 -10.84 -2.89
CA ASP A 186 -15.59 -10.69 -1.47
C ASP A 186 -14.09 -10.40 -1.28
N ASP A 187 -13.22 -10.99 -2.10
CA ASP A 187 -11.78 -10.73 -2.07
C ASP A 187 -11.46 -9.27 -2.44
N LEU A 188 -12.07 -8.76 -3.51
CA LEU A 188 -11.91 -7.35 -3.90
C LEU A 188 -12.51 -6.40 -2.86
N ASN A 189 -13.63 -6.77 -2.24
CA ASN A 189 -14.22 -6.00 -1.15
C ASN A 189 -13.29 -5.96 0.07
N GLU A 190 -12.69 -7.08 0.46
CA GLU A 190 -11.73 -7.14 1.57
C GLU A 190 -10.60 -6.13 1.38
N ILE A 191 -10.00 -6.10 0.18
CA ILE A 191 -8.91 -5.17 -0.16
C ILE A 191 -9.37 -3.71 0.05
N VAL A 192 -10.53 -3.35 -0.51
CA VAL A 192 -11.03 -1.96 -0.50
C VAL A 192 -11.47 -1.53 0.90
N TYR A 193 -12.12 -2.43 1.64
CA TYR A 193 -12.54 -2.16 3.03
C TYR A 193 -11.35 -1.98 3.96
N ARG A 194 -10.26 -2.74 3.81
CA ARG A 194 -9.06 -2.54 4.61
C ARG A 194 -8.45 -1.15 4.39
N VAL A 195 -8.37 -0.71 3.13
CA VAL A 195 -7.89 0.64 2.79
C VAL A 195 -8.84 1.70 3.36
N GLY A 196 -10.15 1.57 3.11
CA GLY A 196 -11.17 2.50 3.59
C GLY A 196 -11.20 2.62 5.12
N ASN A 197 -11.21 1.51 5.84
CA ASN A 197 -11.20 1.49 7.31
C ASN A 197 -9.93 2.12 7.88
N SER A 198 -8.78 1.92 7.24
CA SER A 198 -7.50 2.48 7.71
C SER A 198 -7.37 3.99 7.46
N GLY A 199 -7.94 4.49 6.36
CA GLY A 199 -7.89 5.90 5.98
C GLY A 199 -9.08 6.75 6.43
N GLY A 200 -10.13 6.12 6.94
CA GLY A 200 -11.40 6.78 7.25
C GLY A 200 -12.18 7.17 5.99
N TYR A 201 -12.04 6.42 4.90
CA TYR A 201 -12.74 6.68 3.64
C TYR A 201 -14.04 5.89 3.56
N ASN A 202 -15.08 6.49 2.95
CA ASN A 202 -16.31 5.77 2.69
C ASN A 202 -16.06 4.68 1.64
N VAL A 203 -16.62 3.49 1.87
CA VAL A 203 -16.55 2.37 0.92
C VAL A 203 -17.95 2.11 0.37
N VAL A 204 -18.06 2.08 -0.95
CA VAL A 204 -19.29 1.71 -1.67
C VAL A 204 -19.19 0.23 -2.07
N PRO A 205 -19.90 -0.70 -1.38
CA PRO A 205 -19.81 -2.14 -1.59
C PRO A 205 -20.55 -2.66 -2.84
N ALA A 206 -20.20 -2.17 -4.02
CA ALA A 206 -20.85 -2.57 -5.26
C ALA A 206 -20.69 -4.08 -5.56
N GLY A 207 -19.55 -4.69 -5.23
CA GLY A 207 -19.33 -6.14 -5.33
C GLY A 207 -20.22 -6.95 -4.40
N LYS A 208 -20.44 -6.52 -3.15
CA LYS A 208 -21.42 -7.19 -2.27
C LYS A 208 -22.86 -7.01 -2.77
N ALA A 209 -23.18 -5.86 -3.38
CA ALA A 209 -24.49 -5.68 -4.03
C ALA A 209 -24.65 -6.66 -5.19
N TRP A 210 -23.61 -6.79 -6.03
CA TRP A 210 -23.57 -7.71 -7.15
C TRP A 210 -23.73 -9.15 -6.68
N ASP A 211 -23.11 -9.53 -5.55
CA ASP A 211 -23.24 -10.85 -4.93
C ASP A 211 -24.69 -11.26 -4.66
N THR A 212 -25.57 -10.29 -4.34
CA THR A 212 -26.99 -10.56 -4.08
C THR A 212 -27.86 -10.73 -5.33
N MET A 213 -27.34 -10.43 -6.53
CA MET A 213 -28.08 -10.56 -7.78
C MET A 213 -28.06 -11.98 -8.32
N SER A 214 -29.22 -12.48 -8.78
CA SER A 214 -29.34 -13.81 -9.41
C SER A 214 -28.73 -13.85 -10.82
N ALA A 215 -28.91 -12.80 -11.61
CA ALA A 215 -28.30 -12.65 -12.92
C ALA A 215 -27.02 -11.82 -12.80
N LYS A 216 -25.89 -12.52 -12.79
CA LYS A 216 -24.53 -11.98 -12.77
C LYS A 216 -24.15 -11.38 -14.13
N ASP A 217 -23.05 -10.63 -14.12
CA ASP A 217 -22.46 -10.11 -15.34
C ASP A 217 -21.91 -11.27 -16.18
N SER A 218 -22.45 -11.42 -17.40
CA SER A 218 -22.01 -12.42 -18.38
C SER A 218 -21.89 -11.73 -19.74
N SER A 219 -20.79 -11.01 -19.96
CA SER A 219 -20.60 -10.21 -21.18
C SER A 219 -19.12 -10.10 -21.57
N PRO A 220 -18.81 -9.75 -22.84
CA PRO A 220 -17.51 -9.21 -23.19
C PRO A 220 -17.16 -7.92 -22.40
N ASP A 221 -18.15 -7.13 -21.97
CA ASP A 221 -17.93 -5.90 -21.19
C ASP A 221 -17.90 -6.12 -19.68
N HIS A 222 -17.08 -5.33 -18.98
CA HIS A 222 -16.98 -5.32 -17.53
C HIS A 222 -16.95 -3.89 -16.97
N PRO A 223 -17.87 -3.53 -16.04
CA PRO A 223 -19.10 -4.25 -15.77
C PRO A 223 -20.02 -4.29 -17.02
N THR A 224 -21.04 -5.14 -17.04
CA THR A 224 -22.09 -5.01 -18.07
C THR A 224 -22.85 -3.70 -17.88
N LYS A 225 -23.68 -3.28 -18.86
CA LYS A 225 -24.59 -2.12 -18.67
C LYS A 225 -25.43 -2.24 -17.38
N LYS A 226 -25.89 -3.44 -17.04
CA LYS A 226 -26.65 -3.70 -15.80
C LYS A 226 -25.76 -3.63 -14.56
N GLY A 227 -24.51 -4.10 -14.67
CA GLY A 227 -23.49 -3.96 -13.63
C GLY A 227 -23.09 -2.50 -13.39
N ALA A 228 -22.86 -1.72 -14.45
CA ALA A 228 -22.61 -0.29 -14.39
C ALA A 228 -23.77 0.44 -13.69
N LEU A 229 -25.02 0.09 -14.02
CA LEU A 229 -26.21 0.59 -13.34
C LEU A 229 -26.21 0.23 -11.84
N LEU A 230 -25.81 -0.98 -11.48
CA LEU A 230 -25.71 -1.40 -10.07
C LEU A 230 -24.65 -0.58 -9.31
N ALA A 231 -23.46 -0.45 -9.88
CA ALA A 231 -22.36 0.32 -9.27
C ALA A 231 -22.76 1.80 -9.10
N ALA A 232 -23.32 2.41 -10.15
CA ALA A 232 -23.84 3.77 -10.10
C ALA A 232 -24.97 3.93 -9.07
N ALA A 233 -25.90 2.97 -8.98
CA ALA A 233 -26.95 2.98 -7.96
C ALA A 233 -26.42 2.86 -6.53
N CYS A 234 -25.30 2.14 -6.32
CA CYS A 234 -24.63 2.08 -5.03
C CYS A 234 -24.01 3.44 -4.66
N VAL A 235 -23.31 4.08 -5.60
CA VAL A 235 -22.73 5.43 -5.42
C VAL A 235 -23.84 6.45 -5.14
N TYR A 236 -24.88 6.48 -5.96
CA TYR A 236 -26.04 7.35 -5.75
C TYR A 236 -26.65 7.15 -4.35
N THR A 237 -26.82 5.90 -3.93
CA THR A 237 -27.39 5.60 -2.61
C THR A 237 -26.50 6.10 -1.48
N GLU A 238 -25.17 5.97 -1.62
CA GLU A 238 -24.23 6.50 -0.63
C GLU A 238 -24.30 8.03 -0.54
N ILE A 239 -24.48 8.73 -1.67
CA ILE A 239 -24.57 10.20 -1.68
C ILE A 239 -25.94 10.68 -1.18
N ARG A 240 -27.03 10.06 -1.64
CA ARG A 240 -28.42 10.53 -1.40
C ARG A 240 -29.13 9.86 -0.25
N GLN A 241 -28.56 8.80 0.31
CA GLN A 241 -29.16 8.01 1.40
C GLN A 241 -30.55 7.47 1.08
N ARG A 242 -30.84 7.27 -0.21
CA ARG A 242 -32.10 6.70 -0.71
C ARG A 242 -31.89 5.89 -1.97
N LYS A 243 -32.88 5.09 -2.31
CA LYS A 243 -32.86 4.17 -3.46
C LYS A 243 -32.89 4.92 -4.80
N ALA A 244 -32.06 4.49 -5.76
CA ALA A 244 -31.99 4.99 -7.14
C ALA A 244 -33.19 4.55 -8.01
N GLY A 245 -34.41 4.95 -7.68
CA GLY A 245 -35.63 4.56 -8.39
C GLY A 245 -36.22 3.22 -7.93
N SER A 246 -37.12 2.62 -8.72
CA SER A 246 -37.90 1.44 -8.32
C SER A 246 -37.35 0.09 -8.78
N SER A 247 -36.28 0.07 -9.58
CA SER A 247 -35.75 -1.15 -10.18
C SER A 247 -35.22 -2.15 -9.14
N ARG A 248 -35.23 -3.45 -9.50
CA ARG A 248 -34.63 -4.50 -8.66
C ARG A 248 -33.13 -4.27 -8.44
N THR A 249 -32.43 -3.76 -9.45
CA THR A 249 -31.00 -3.36 -9.34
C THR A 249 -30.82 -2.29 -8.26
N ALA A 250 -31.65 -1.24 -8.26
CA ALA A 250 -31.60 -0.19 -7.24
C ALA A 250 -31.90 -0.73 -5.83
N TYR A 251 -32.79 -1.73 -5.71
CA TYR A 251 -33.06 -2.40 -4.44
C TYR A 251 -31.85 -3.17 -3.90
N HIS A 252 -31.14 -3.93 -4.75
CA HIS A 252 -29.91 -4.63 -4.37
C HIS A 252 -28.83 -3.65 -3.90
N ALA A 253 -28.62 -2.56 -4.65
CA ALA A 253 -27.71 -1.47 -4.26
C ALA A 253 -28.08 -0.88 -2.89
N PHE A 254 -29.34 -0.50 -2.71
CA PHE A 254 -29.80 0.14 -1.47
C PHE A 254 -29.59 -0.73 -0.23
N ASN A 255 -29.94 -2.02 -0.34
CA ASN A 255 -29.77 -2.95 0.77
C ASN A 255 -28.29 -3.23 1.08
N ALA A 256 -27.43 -3.30 0.05
CA ALA A 256 -26.00 -3.47 0.26
C ALA A 256 -25.38 -2.27 0.99
N ILE A 257 -25.73 -1.03 0.61
CA ILE A 257 -25.29 0.17 1.34
C ILE A 257 -25.80 0.10 2.79
N LYS A 258 -27.10 -0.08 3.00
CA LYS A 258 -27.71 -0.09 4.34
C LYS A 258 -27.09 -1.14 5.26
N LYS A 259 -26.79 -2.34 4.74
CA LYS A 259 -26.22 -3.45 5.52
C LYS A 259 -24.77 -3.21 5.94
N ASN A 260 -23.97 -2.52 5.13
CA ASN A 260 -22.53 -2.43 5.35
C ASN A 260 -22.05 -1.04 5.82
N LYS A 261 -22.89 0.00 5.71
CA LYS A 261 -22.53 1.36 6.10
C LYS A 261 -22.14 1.43 7.57
N ARG A 262 -20.97 2.01 7.86
CA ARG A 262 -20.38 2.15 9.22
C ARG A 262 -20.17 0.82 9.96
N VAL A 263 -20.15 -0.30 9.24
CA VAL A 263 -19.80 -1.60 9.82
C VAL A 263 -18.36 -1.91 9.44
N VAL A 264 -17.50 -2.14 10.44
CA VAL A 264 -16.12 -2.58 10.20
C VAL A 264 -16.17 -3.99 9.59
N GLN A 265 -15.95 -4.05 8.28
CA GLN A 265 -15.78 -5.30 7.54
C GLN A 265 -14.31 -5.75 7.62
N TYR A 266 -14.09 -7.05 7.78
CA TYR A 266 -12.77 -7.71 7.82
C TYR A 266 -11.83 -7.21 8.94
N LYS A 267 -11.29 -8.13 9.73
CA LYS A 267 -10.42 -7.81 10.88
C LYS A 267 -9.15 -8.66 10.84
N GLY A 268 -8.11 -8.22 11.55
CA GLY A 268 -6.82 -8.91 11.61
C GLY A 268 -6.00 -8.72 10.33
N LEU A 269 -4.97 -9.55 10.16
CA LEU A 269 -4.02 -9.45 9.04
C LEU A 269 -4.65 -9.93 7.73
N TYR A 270 -4.20 -9.37 6.61
CA TYR A 270 -4.49 -9.93 5.28
C TYR A 270 -3.61 -11.15 5.01
N THR A 271 -4.23 -12.30 4.78
CA THR A 271 -3.53 -13.60 4.75
C THR A 271 -3.30 -14.15 3.35
N LYS A 272 -4.01 -13.65 2.33
CA LYS A 272 -3.86 -14.16 0.96
C LYS A 272 -2.44 -13.86 0.43
N PRO A 273 -1.70 -14.89 0.01
CA PRO A 273 -0.32 -14.72 -0.44
C PRO A 273 -0.26 -13.77 -1.64
N ASN A 274 0.70 -12.83 -1.62
CA ASN A 274 0.96 -11.92 -2.73
C ASN A 274 2.42 -11.41 -2.70
N ALA A 275 2.84 -10.72 -3.76
CA ALA A 275 4.22 -10.26 -3.93
C ALA A 275 4.70 -9.24 -2.88
N PHE A 276 3.82 -8.60 -2.11
CA PHE A 276 4.16 -7.54 -1.15
C PHE A 276 3.77 -7.89 0.30
N GLN A 277 3.50 -9.16 0.60
CA GLN A 277 3.08 -9.59 1.94
C GLN A 277 4.24 -9.66 2.96
N MET A 278 3.98 -9.18 4.18
CA MET A 278 4.91 -9.19 5.32
C MET A 278 5.10 -10.60 5.92
N LYS A 279 6.28 -10.88 6.49
CA LYS A 279 6.62 -12.17 7.15
C LYS A 279 6.22 -12.19 8.61
N TYR A 280 6.35 -11.04 9.29
CA TYR A 280 6.29 -10.92 10.76
C TYR A 280 7.33 -11.80 11.47
N ASP A 281 8.57 -11.84 10.97
CA ASP A 281 9.67 -12.53 11.65
C ASP A 281 10.06 -11.81 12.94
N SER A 282 9.75 -12.43 14.08
CA SER A 282 10.01 -11.89 15.40
C SER A 282 11.45 -12.13 15.90
N SER A 283 12.30 -12.78 15.11
CA SER A 283 13.69 -13.09 15.49
C SER A 283 14.47 -11.83 15.90
N ARG A 284 15.28 -11.95 16.97
CA ARG A 284 16.21 -10.91 17.45
C ARG A 284 17.64 -11.08 16.92
N HIS A 285 17.84 -12.09 16.09
CA HIS A 285 18.99 -12.28 15.23
C HIS A 285 18.52 -12.58 13.81
N VAL A 286 19.14 -11.94 12.81
CA VAL A 286 18.81 -12.12 11.40
C VAL A 286 20.06 -12.45 10.60
N ASP A 287 20.08 -13.66 10.08
CA ASP A 287 21.06 -14.10 9.09
C ASP A 287 20.56 -13.75 7.68
N LEU A 288 21.42 -13.12 6.87
CA LEU A 288 21.07 -12.71 5.51
C LEU A 288 22.17 -13.00 4.49
N ASN A 289 21.76 -13.09 3.23
CA ASN A 289 22.65 -13.33 2.10
C ASN A 289 22.28 -12.49 0.86
N HIS A 290 23.27 -12.14 0.05
CA HIS A 290 23.09 -11.70 -1.33
C HIS A 290 24.30 -12.08 -2.18
N THR A 291 24.09 -12.20 -3.48
CA THR A 291 25.08 -12.72 -4.43
C THR A 291 25.77 -11.64 -5.28
N GLY A 292 25.25 -10.40 -5.24
CA GLY A 292 25.84 -9.24 -5.91
C GLY A 292 26.86 -8.46 -5.09
N THR A 293 27.47 -7.44 -5.70
CA THR A 293 28.62 -6.69 -5.14
C THR A 293 28.47 -5.17 -5.21
N SER A 294 27.45 -4.63 -5.89
CA SER A 294 27.31 -3.19 -6.18
C SER A 294 26.02 -2.67 -5.53
N THR A 295 24.90 -2.57 -6.26
CA THR A 295 23.58 -2.17 -5.73
C THR A 295 23.17 -2.96 -4.48
N GLU A 296 23.45 -4.27 -4.47
CA GLU A 296 23.12 -5.13 -3.34
C GLU A 296 23.88 -4.71 -2.08
N SER A 297 25.12 -4.22 -2.23
CA SER A 297 25.95 -3.76 -1.11
C SER A 297 25.46 -2.43 -0.54
N GLY A 298 24.92 -1.53 -1.37
CA GLY A 298 24.26 -0.30 -0.89
C GLY A 298 23.05 -0.63 -0.02
N PHE A 299 22.18 -1.51 -0.51
CA PHE A 299 21.02 -1.99 0.25
C PHE A 299 21.43 -2.73 1.54
N LEU A 300 22.52 -3.51 1.52
CA LEU A 300 22.99 -4.24 2.70
C LEU A 300 23.19 -3.32 3.91
N GLY A 301 23.90 -2.21 3.70
CA GLY A 301 24.22 -1.27 4.79
C GLY A 301 22.96 -0.70 5.43
N GLU A 302 21.96 -0.37 4.62
CA GLU A 302 20.72 0.22 5.12
C GLU A 302 19.73 -0.80 5.69
N ILE A 303 19.74 -2.04 5.19
CA ILE A 303 19.03 -3.18 5.82
C ILE A 303 19.59 -3.42 7.23
N GLN A 304 20.92 -3.45 7.37
CA GLN A 304 21.60 -3.58 8.66
C GLN A 304 21.31 -2.41 9.60
N SER A 305 21.32 -1.19 9.07
CA SER A 305 20.95 0.02 9.81
C SER A 305 19.51 -0.04 10.33
N ALA A 306 18.57 -0.53 9.52
CA ALA A 306 17.18 -0.74 9.95
C ALA A 306 17.06 -1.77 11.07
N MET A 307 17.79 -2.89 10.98
CA MET A 307 17.86 -3.90 12.06
C MET A 307 18.43 -3.32 13.35
N ASN A 308 19.52 -2.55 13.27
CA ASN A 308 20.15 -1.92 14.43
C ASN A 308 19.21 -0.93 15.14
N ARG A 309 18.45 -0.12 14.39
CA ARG A 309 17.43 0.79 14.96
C ARG A 309 16.26 0.06 15.64
N CYS A 310 16.02 -1.19 15.25
CA CYS A 310 15.05 -2.10 15.88
C CYS A 310 15.67 -3.03 16.94
N LYS A 311 16.94 -2.80 17.33
CA LYS A 311 17.66 -3.62 18.31
C LYS A 311 17.69 -5.10 17.91
N VAL A 312 17.93 -5.37 16.62
CA VAL A 312 18.08 -6.72 16.07
C VAL A 312 19.52 -6.91 15.61
N THR A 313 20.16 -7.97 16.12
CA THR A 313 21.51 -8.34 15.67
C THR A 313 21.43 -9.01 14.30
N HIS A 314 22.52 -8.94 13.54
CA HIS A 314 22.51 -9.45 12.18
C HIS A 314 23.86 -10.03 11.76
N LYS A 315 23.84 -10.98 10.83
CA LYS A 315 25.04 -11.53 10.21
C LYS A 315 24.83 -11.76 8.72
N ARG A 316 25.74 -11.23 7.91
CA ARG A 316 25.77 -11.46 6.46
C ARG A 316 26.61 -12.69 6.17
N TYR A 317 26.08 -13.61 5.38
CA TYR A 317 26.85 -14.71 4.79
C TYR A 317 27.16 -14.48 3.31
N ALA A 318 28.28 -15.05 2.86
CA ALA A 318 28.65 -15.16 1.45
C ALA A 318 27.76 -16.20 0.73
N GLN A 319 28.13 -16.65 -0.46
CA GLN A 319 27.41 -17.69 -1.18
C GLN A 319 27.24 -18.99 -0.36
N PRO A 320 26.15 -19.77 -0.53
CA PRO A 320 25.86 -20.95 0.30
C PRO A 320 26.95 -22.02 0.38
N ASP A 321 27.75 -22.18 -0.67
CA ASP A 321 28.91 -23.08 -0.72
C ASP A 321 30.03 -22.68 0.26
N LYS A 322 30.03 -21.42 0.71
CA LYS A 322 31.01 -20.87 1.66
C LYS A 322 30.47 -20.71 3.07
N TRP A 323 29.25 -21.18 3.35
CA TRP A 323 28.69 -21.12 4.69
C TRP A 323 29.42 -22.09 5.62
N PRO A 324 29.58 -21.73 6.92
CA PRO A 324 30.00 -22.69 7.93
C PRO A 324 29.07 -23.92 7.90
N LYS A 325 29.62 -25.13 8.17
CA LYS A 325 28.89 -26.40 8.01
C LYS A 325 27.62 -26.50 8.87
N GLU A 326 27.59 -25.77 9.98
CA GLU A 326 26.47 -25.66 10.90
C GLU A 326 25.32 -24.78 10.37
N VAL A 327 25.61 -23.86 9.44
CA VAL A 327 24.63 -22.95 8.87
C VAL A 327 23.96 -23.63 7.68
N LYS A 328 22.73 -24.10 7.89
CA LYS A 328 21.94 -24.81 6.86
C LYS A 328 20.90 -23.92 6.18
N GLN A 329 20.49 -22.84 6.84
CA GLN A 329 19.45 -21.93 6.38
C GLN A 329 19.65 -20.55 7.02
N VAL A 330 19.41 -19.49 6.25
CA VAL A 330 19.40 -18.09 6.74
C VAL A 330 17.98 -17.49 6.67
N ASN A 331 17.74 -16.37 7.34
CA ASN A 331 16.40 -15.74 7.39
C ASN A 331 15.93 -15.29 6.01
N PHE A 332 16.79 -14.63 5.22
CA PHE A 332 16.46 -14.30 3.85
C PHE A 332 17.67 -14.10 2.94
N ASN A 333 17.44 -14.18 1.64
CA ASN A 333 18.31 -13.57 0.65
C ASN A 333 17.58 -12.47 -0.14
N TYR A 334 18.35 -11.65 -0.85
CA TYR A 334 17.80 -10.70 -1.80
C TYR A 334 18.74 -10.55 -3.01
N GLY A 335 18.16 -10.14 -4.14
CA GLY A 335 18.90 -9.99 -5.38
C GLY A 335 18.03 -9.39 -6.48
N ARG A 336 18.66 -9.15 -7.63
CA ARG A 336 17.96 -8.65 -8.82
C ARG A 336 17.00 -9.72 -9.34
N ALA A 337 15.96 -9.36 -10.07
CA ALA A 337 15.07 -10.36 -10.67
C ALA A 337 15.43 -10.78 -12.09
N ASN A 338 16.17 -9.92 -12.80
CA ASN A 338 16.47 -10.05 -14.23
C ASN A 338 17.12 -11.39 -14.59
N ALA A 339 16.56 -12.08 -15.57
CA ALA A 339 17.09 -13.35 -16.09
C ALA A 339 18.20 -13.20 -17.16
N MET A 340 18.29 -12.04 -17.81
CA MET A 340 19.13 -11.78 -18.99
C MET A 340 20.49 -11.16 -18.66
N PHE A 341 20.59 -10.34 -17.60
CA PHE A 341 21.82 -9.64 -17.23
C PHE A 341 22.30 -10.01 -15.83
N GLU A 342 23.59 -10.37 -15.74
CA GLU A 342 24.21 -10.86 -14.50
C GLU A 342 23.33 -11.89 -13.76
N PRO A 343 22.86 -12.97 -14.40
CA PRO A 343 21.89 -13.91 -13.80
C PRO A 343 22.39 -14.54 -12.49
N LYS A 344 23.71 -14.57 -12.27
CA LYS A 344 24.33 -14.99 -11.00
C LYS A 344 24.04 -14.06 -9.81
N LYS A 345 23.56 -12.84 -10.04
CA LYS A 345 23.15 -11.85 -9.01
C LYS A 345 21.65 -11.89 -8.72
N LYS A 346 20.95 -12.86 -9.31
CA LYS A 346 19.51 -13.00 -9.12
C LYS A 346 19.19 -13.40 -7.69
N PHE A 347 18.04 -12.98 -7.19
CA PHE A 347 17.49 -13.61 -5.99
C PHE A 347 17.28 -15.11 -6.24
N ASP A 348 17.54 -15.92 -5.22
CA ASP A 348 17.40 -17.37 -5.29
C ASP A 348 16.19 -17.81 -4.47
N PRO A 349 15.09 -18.26 -5.11
CA PRO A 349 13.87 -18.65 -4.40
C PRO A 349 14.11 -19.80 -3.41
N PRO A 350 13.40 -19.83 -2.26
CA PRO A 350 13.51 -20.94 -1.33
C PRO A 350 13.15 -22.27 -2.01
N ASN A 351 14.00 -23.28 -1.82
CA ASN A 351 13.82 -24.64 -2.33
C ASN A 351 14.03 -24.84 -3.84
N CYS A 352 14.40 -23.80 -4.61
CA CYS A 352 14.75 -23.97 -6.03
C CYS A 352 16.21 -24.42 -6.25
N ASN A 353 17.05 -24.32 -5.23
CA ASN A 353 18.47 -24.66 -5.33
C ASN A 353 18.71 -26.13 -4.93
N GLN A 354 18.61 -27.05 -5.89
CA GLN A 354 18.86 -28.49 -5.73
C GLN A 354 18.04 -29.16 -4.60
N GLY A 355 16.85 -28.62 -4.27
CA GLY A 355 16.00 -29.13 -3.19
C GLY A 355 16.43 -28.72 -1.77
N LYS A 356 17.46 -27.87 -1.61
CA LYS A 356 17.90 -27.38 -0.30
C LYS A 356 17.09 -26.16 0.17
N LYS A 357 16.63 -26.18 1.43
CA LYS A 357 15.87 -25.08 2.05
C LYS A 357 16.78 -23.97 2.59
N LEU A 358 17.61 -23.36 1.73
CA LEU A 358 18.68 -22.44 2.15
C LEU A 358 18.19 -21.11 2.73
N TYR A 359 17.00 -20.66 2.37
CA TYR A 359 16.45 -19.39 2.83
C TYR A 359 15.03 -19.60 3.37
N ARG A 360 14.64 -18.84 4.40
CA ARG A 360 13.23 -18.82 4.85
C ARG A 360 12.35 -17.93 3.97
N ARG A 361 12.95 -16.93 3.31
CA ARG A 361 12.30 -15.96 2.42
C ARG A 361 13.30 -15.40 1.41
N SER A 362 12.81 -14.90 0.28
CA SER A 362 13.64 -14.22 -0.72
C SER A 362 13.00 -12.93 -1.22
N TYR A 363 13.83 -11.94 -1.52
CA TYR A 363 13.37 -10.65 -2.07
C TYR A 363 13.98 -10.35 -3.44
N GLY A 364 13.13 -10.08 -4.42
CA GLY A 364 13.52 -9.63 -5.76
C GLY A 364 13.36 -8.12 -5.93
N PHE A 365 14.37 -7.47 -6.50
CA PHE A 365 14.32 -6.02 -6.81
C PHE A 365 14.70 -5.74 -8.27
N PRO A 366 14.22 -4.62 -8.86
CA PRO A 366 14.44 -4.30 -10.28
C PRO A 366 15.89 -3.97 -10.62
N MET A 367 16.19 -3.99 -11.92
CA MET A 367 17.47 -3.47 -12.41
C MET A 367 17.53 -1.95 -12.25
N GLN A 368 18.71 -1.42 -11.94
CA GLN A 368 18.94 0.03 -11.86
C GLN A 368 18.98 0.69 -13.26
N ASP A 369 18.42 1.91 -13.34
CA ASP A 369 18.56 2.79 -14.50
C ASP A 369 19.90 3.54 -14.44
N HIS A 370 20.49 3.80 -15.60
CA HIS A 370 21.68 4.64 -15.72
C HIS A 370 21.38 6.08 -15.29
N ALA A 371 22.29 6.70 -14.55
CA ALA A 371 22.18 8.07 -14.03
C ALA A 371 21.65 9.13 -15.02
N TRP A 372 22.05 9.10 -16.30
CA TRP A 372 21.61 10.12 -17.26
C TRP A 372 20.12 9.97 -17.63
N SER A 373 19.54 8.76 -17.52
CA SER A 373 18.13 8.48 -17.86
C SER A 373 17.23 8.40 -16.63
N ALA A 374 17.78 8.02 -15.48
CA ALA A 374 17.03 7.68 -14.28
C ALA A 374 16.16 8.81 -13.72
N ASN A 375 16.64 10.05 -13.81
CA ASN A 375 15.86 11.22 -13.40
C ASN A 375 14.53 11.33 -14.12
N LYS A 376 14.41 10.78 -15.34
CA LYS A 376 13.16 10.75 -16.12
C LYS A 376 12.48 9.39 -16.02
N SER A 377 13.22 8.30 -16.14
CA SER A 377 12.65 6.94 -16.19
C SER A 377 12.06 6.45 -14.87
N MET A 378 12.50 6.99 -13.73
CA MET A 378 12.03 6.57 -12.40
C MET A 378 10.92 7.47 -11.81
N GLU A 379 10.36 8.41 -12.57
CA GLU A 379 9.32 9.34 -12.06
C GLU A 379 7.90 8.76 -12.10
N TYR A 380 7.72 7.60 -12.74
CA TYR A 380 6.40 7.05 -13.10
C TYR A 380 5.73 6.22 -11.98
N GLY A 381 6.28 6.23 -10.76
CA GLY A 381 5.77 5.44 -9.63
C GLY A 381 6.21 3.98 -9.75
N ILE A 382 5.24 3.06 -9.78
CA ILE A 382 5.52 1.63 -9.92
C ILE A 382 5.44 1.21 -11.39
N ASP A 383 6.58 1.02 -12.03
CA ASP A 383 6.63 1.00 -13.47
C ASP A 383 6.37 -0.38 -14.10
N TRP A 384 5.82 -0.32 -15.31
CA TRP A 384 5.72 -1.40 -16.29
C TRP A 384 6.19 -0.87 -17.64
N ARG A 385 7.01 -1.65 -18.35
CA ARG A 385 7.73 -1.23 -19.55
C ARG A 385 7.52 -2.23 -20.67
N ARG A 386 7.31 -1.73 -21.89
CA ARG A 386 7.32 -2.51 -23.13
C ARG A 386 8.36 -1.94 -24.10
N LEU A 387 9.25 -2.78 -24.60
CA LEU A 387 10.23 -2.38 -25.61
C LEU A 387 9.54 -2.24 -26.98
N LYS A 388 9.81 -1.14 -27.71
CA LYS A 388 9.15 -0.86 -28.99
C LYS A 388 9.45 -1.86 -30.11
N ASN A 389 10.59 -2.56 -30.08
CA ASN A 389 11.08 -3.37 -31.21
C ASN A 389 10.84 -4.88 -31.11
N ASP A 390 10.03 -5.34 -30.16
CA ASP A 390 10.05 -6.76 -29.84
C ASP A 390 9.19 -7.64 -30.76
N LYS A 391 9.91 -8.34 -31.64
CA LYS A 391 9.63 -9.71 -32.11
C LYS A 391 9.74 -10.75 -30.98
N MET A 392 10.04 -10.35 -29.75
CA MET A 392 9.96 -11.18 -28.55
C MET A 392 8.67 -10.88 -27.79
N ASN A 393 7.76 -11.84 -27.70
CA ASN A 393 6.62 -11.83 -26.78
C ASN A 393 7.07 -11.92 -25.28
N GLN A 394 8.12 -11.20 -24.90
CA GLN A 394 8.78 -11.31 -23.60
C GLN A 394 8.41 -10.12 -22.72
N TYR A 395 8.07 -10.46 -21.49
CA TYR A 395 7.72 -9.52 -20.44
C TYR A 395 9.01 -9.06 -19.75
N ASP A 396 9.13 -7.78 -19.40
CA ASP A 396 10.33 -7.21 -18.74
C ASP A 396 10.32 -7.48 -17.23
N ASP A 397 11.13 -8.45 -16.78
CA ASP A 397 11.33 -8.79 -15.37
C ASP A 397 12.29 -7.85 -14.62
N GLY A 398 12.76 -6.77 -15.25
CA GLY A 398 13.61 -5.74 -14.69
C GLY A 398 12.89 -4.51 -14.10
N THR A 399 11.55 -4.51 -14.07
CA THR A 399 10.69 -3.41 -13.57
C THR A 399 9.99 -3.74 -12.26
N ASP A 400 9.45 -2.74 -11.54
CA ASP A 400 8.78 -3.00 -10.26
C ASP A 400 7.56 -3.94 -10.42
N LEU A 401 6.64 -3.61 -11.35
CA LEU A 401 5.50 -4.49 -11.65
C LEU A 401 5.95 -5.75 -12.38
N GLY A 402 7.03 -5.65 -13.16
CA GLY A 402 7.59 -6.80 -13.83
C GLY A 402 7.95 -7.91 -12.87
N ILE A 403 8.67 -7.60 -11.80
CA ILE A 403 9.06 -8.61 -10.81
C ILE A 403 7.86 -9.22 -10.12
N ALA A 404 6.89 -8.39 -9.73
CA ALA A 404 5.67 -8.86 -9.11
C ALA A 404 4.91 -9.84 -10.04
N VAL A 405 4.85 -9.53 -11.34
CA VAL A 405 4.31 -10.42 -12.37
C VAL A 405 5.04 -11.75 -12.43
N LYS A 406 6.37 -11.78 -12.44
CA LYS A 406 7.11 -13.07 -12.44
C LYS A 406 6.87 -13.87 -11.18
N ILE A 407 6.89 -13.21 -10.03
CA ILE A 407 6.64 -13.86 -8.75
C ILE A 407 5.25 -14.52 -8.76
N GLN A 408 4.23 -13.87 -9.33
CA GLN A 408 2.89 -14.41 -9.45
C GLN A 408 2.81 -15.53 -10.52
N LYS A 409 3.31 -15.27 -11.72
CA LYS A 409 3.26 -16.19 -12.87
C LYS A 409 4.01 -17.49 -12.61
N ASP A 410 5.19 -17.42 -12.02
CA ASP A 410 6.02 -18.58 -11.70
C ASP A 410 5.63 -19.20 -10.34
N ASP A 411 4.54 -18.72 -9.73
CA ASP A 411 4.01 -19.17 -8.43
C ASP A 411 5.08 -19.18 -7.32
N LEU A 412 5.94 -18.16 -7.32
CA LEU A 412 7.03 -18.01 -6.35
C LEU A 412 6.54 -17.46 -5.01
N VAL A 413 5.34 -16.90 -4.96
CA VAL A 413 4.71 -16.45 -3.71
C VAL A 413 4.60 -17.60 -2.71
N LYS A 414 4.29 -18.83 -3.17
CA LYS A 414 4.19 -20.04 -2.33
C LYS A 414 5.51 -20.45 -1.69
N TYR A 415 6.62 -20.08 -2.33
CA TYR A 415 7.97 -20.28 -1.81
C TYR A 415 8.43 -19.08 -0.97
N ASP A 416 7.53 -18.17 -0.62
CA ASP A 416 7.81 -16.99 0.19
C ASP A 416 8.77 -16.00 -0.49
N VAL A 417 8.65 -15.83 -1.81
CA VAL A 417 9.35 -14.76 -2.55
C VAL A 417 8.51 -13.48 -2.57
N ARG A 418 9.14 -12.32 -2.36
CA ARG A 418 8.50 -10.99 -2.35
C ARG A 418 9.23 -10.00 -3.25
N ALA A 419 8.51 -8.99 -3.75
CA ALA A 419 9.03 -7.92 -4.59
C ALA A 419 9.40 -6.67 -3.77
N ILE A 420 10.42 -5.94 -4.21
CA ILE A 420 10.80 -4.62 -3.70
C ILE A 420 10.55 -3.58 -4.80
N PRO A 421 9.63 -2.62 -4.61
CA PRO A 421 9.28 -1.64 -5.63
C PRO A 421 10.19 -0.41 -5.56
N VAL A 422 11.45 -0.57 -6.01
CA VAL A 422 12.50 0.46 -5.86
C VAL A 422 12.11 1.78 -6.53
N ARG A 423 11.48 1.72 -7.71
CA ARG A 423 11.09 2.93 -8.45
C ARG A 423 9.92 3.63 -7.79
N LEU A 424 8.96 2.90 -7.25
CA LEU A 424 7.88 3.49 -6.45
C LEU A 424 8.46 4.27 -5.26
N LEU A 425 9.39 3.66 -4.52
CA LEU A 425 10.02 4.30 -3.34
C LEU A 425 10.78 5.57 -3.74
N VAL A 426 11.59 5.50 -4.80
CA VAL A 426 12.33 6.65 -5.34
C VAL A 426 11.40 7.76 -5.79
N ALA A 427 10.34 7.41 -6.50
CA ALA A 427 9.37 8.36 -7.00
C ALA A 427 8.63 9.06 -5.84
N LEU A 428 8.24 8.33 -4.80
CA LEU A 428 7.60 8.89 -3.60
C LEU A 428 8.53 9.86 -2.85
N CYS A 429 9.82 9.54 -2.72
CA CYS A 429 10.80 10.46 -2.13
C CYS A 429 10.90 11.75 -2.94
N ARG A 430 11.04 11.65 -4.26
CA ARG A 430 11.10 12.82 -5.15
C ARG A 430 9.79 13.58 -5.28
N HIS A 431 8.65 12.93 -5.01
CA HIS A 431 7.40 13.67 -4.88
C HIS A 431 7.41 14.61 -3.68
N THR A 432 8.03 14.18 -2.57
CA THR A 432 8.15 14.98 -1.35
C THR A 432 9.27 16.02 -1.45
N LYS A 433 10.42 15.65 -2.04
CA LYS A 433 11.59 16.51 -2.22
C LYS A 433 12.12 16.38 -3.68
N PRO A 434 11.58 17.15 -4.64
CA PRO A 434 11.86 17.00 -6.08
C PRO A 434 13.33 17.13 -6.50
N GLU A 435 14.12 17.88 -5.73
CA GLU A 435 15.54 18.16 -5.94
C GLU A 435 16.47 17.00 -5.59
N LEU A 436 15.96 15.92 -4.98
CA LEU A 436 16.76 14.75 -4.64
C LEU A 436 17.37 14.11 -5.91
N LYS A 437 18.69 14.05 -5.94
CA LYS A 437 19.45 13.29 -6.95
C LYS A 437 19.34 11.80 -6.65
N ILE A 438 18.86 11.03 -7.62
CA ILE A 438 18.60 9.58 -7.47
C ILE A 438 19.92 8.80 -7.35
N GLN A 439 20.91 9.14 -8.15
CA GLN A 439 22.20 8.45 -8.16
C GLN A 439 23.28 9.23 -7.43
N PHE A 440 24.18 8.48 -6.80
CA PHE A 440 25.47 8.98 -6.31
C PHE A 440 26.50 9.06 -7.44
N ASP A 441 26.52 8.06 -8.31
CA ASP A 441 27.41 7.99 -9.49
C ASP A 441 26.65 7.49 -10.73
N THR A 442 27.32 6.91 -11.71
CA THR A 442 26.69 6.38 -12.93
C THR A 442 25.61 5.32 -12.67
N TRP A 443 25.75 4.50 -11.62
CA TRP A 443 24.98 3.27 -11.41
C TRP A 443 24.41 3.11 -10.00
N HIS A 444 25.06 3.69 -8.99
CA HIS A 444 24.69 3.50 -7.59
C HIS A 444 23.68 4.54 -7.16
N PHE A 445 22.71 4.11 -6.36
CA PHE A 445 21.74 4.99 -5.74
C PHE A 445 22.40 5.91 -4.72
N ALA A 446 21.78 7.07 -4.51
CA ALA A 446 22.10 7.93 -3.39
C ALA A 446 21.65 7.28 -2.07
N ALA A 447 22.32 7.63 -0.96
CA ALA A 447 22.10 7.00 0.33
C ALA A 447 20.64 7.05 0.83
N TRP A 448 19.88 8.08 0.47
CA TRP A 448 18.46 8.17 0.82
C TRP A 448 17.59 7.13 0.10
N ALA A 449 17.94 6.76 -1.12
CA ALA A 449 17.23 5.77 -1.92
C ALA A 449 17.58 4.35 -1.42
N ASP A 450 18.85 4.10 -1.12
CA ASP A 450 19.27 2.86 -0.44
C ASP A 450 18.55 2.71 0.93
N GLU A 451 18.41 3.79 1.68
CA GLU A 451 17.74 3.81 2.98
C GLU A 451 16.24 3.50 2.87
N ALA A 452 15.57 4.02 1.83
CA ALA A 452 14.18 3.66 1.53
C ALA A 452 14.02 2.17 1.23
N VAL A 453 14.91 1.62 0.39
CA VAL A 453 14.87 0.20 0.00
C VAL A 453 15.18 -0.72 1.17
N GLY A 454 16.25 -0.44 1.92
CA GLY A 454 16.65 -1.27 3.05
C GLY A 454 15.61 -1.26 4.17
N THR A 455 15.00 -0.10 4.43
CA THR A 455 13.90 0.03 5.38
C THR A 455 12.64 -0.71 4.90
N PHE A 456 12.27 -0.59 3.63
CA PHE A 456 11.12 -1.31 3.05
C PHE A 456 11.28 -2.83 3.22
N LEU A 457 12.45 -3.37 2.83
CA LEU A 457 12.75 -4.81 2.93
C LEU A 457 12.65 -5.28 4.38
N TYR A 458 13.35 -4.61 5.31
CA TYR A 458 13.35 -5.06 6.70
C TYR A 458 11.97 -4.93 7.36
N THR A 459 11.18 -3.93 6.96
CA THR A 459 9.79 -3.79 7.41
C THR A 459 8.95 -4.95 6.88
N LEU A 460 9.09 -5.36 5.61
CA LEU A 460 8.43 -6.58 5.12
C LEU A 460 8.90 -7.86 5.83
N GLN A 461 10.15 -7.91 6.28
CA GLN A 461 10.66 -9.06 7.04
C GLN A 461 10.07 -9.11 8.45
N SER A 462 9.95 -7.99 9.16
CA SER A 462 9.72 -8.03 10.61
C SER A 462 8.42 -7.38 11.07
N GLY A 463 7.87 -6.44 10.28
CA GLY A 463 6.81 -5.53 10.71
C GLY A 463 7.26 -4.49 11.74
N ARG A 464 8.53 -4.46 12.13
CA ARG A 464 9.02 -3.49 13.11
C ARG A 464 9.24 -2.13 12.46
N CYS A 465 9.09 -1.07 13.25
CA CYS A 465 9.32 0.30 12.82
C CYS A 465 10.77 0.75 13.08
N PRO A 466 11.62 0.87 12.04
CA PRO A 466 13.00 1.33 12.20
C PRO A 466 13.12 2.86 12.20
N MET A 467 12.01 3.61 12.15
CA MET A 467 12.02 5.07 12.09
C MET A 467 12.66 5.70 13.32
N SER A 468 13.21 6.90 13.12
CA SER A 468 13.70 7.80 14.17
C SER A 468 12.89 9.09 14.13
N ASP A 469 13.10 9.94 15.12
CA ASP A 469 12.55 11.29 15.12
C ASP A 469 13.03 12.06 13.87
N GLU A 470 12.17 12.93 13.35
CA GLU A 470 12.45 13.76 12.18
C GLU A 470 13.56 14.77 12.50
N PRO A 471 14.65 14.84 11.71
CA PRO A 471 15.64 15.90 11.86
C PRO A 471 15.02 17.29 11.63
N GLU A 472 15.40 18.28 12.43
CA GLU A 472 14.84 19.63 12.32
C GLU A 472 15.19 20.30 10.97
N ASN A 473 16.45 20.14 10.52
CA ASN A 473 16.93 20.75 9.28
C ASN A 473 16.67 19.85 8.06
N LYS A 474 15.72 20.27 7.22
CA LYS A 474 15.23 19.53 6.04
C LYS A 474 16.13 19.58 4.80
N ASP A 475 17.22 20.34 4.85
CA ASP A 475 18.16 20.50 3.74
C ASP A 475 19.45 19.69 3.93
N THR A 476 19.44 18.74 4.86
CA THR A 476 20.59 17.89 5.19
C THR A 476 20.51 16.51 4.55
N GLY A 477 21.67 15.87 4.38
CA GLY A 477 21.75 14.45 4.01
C GLY A 477 21.03 13.53 5.01
N ASP A 478 21.05 13.89 6.30
CA ASP A 478 20.36 13.15 7.36
C ASP A 478 18.85 13.21 7.22
N TRP A 479 18.29 14.37 6.90
CA TRP A 479 16.86 14.48 6.62
C TRP A 479 16.48 13.70 5.35
N ASN A 480 17.31 13.75 4.31
CA ASN A 480 17.07 12.95 3.09
C ASN A 480 17.01 11.45 3.40
N LYS A 481 17.95 10.94 4.23
CA LYS A 481 17.91 9.56 4.72
C LYS A 481 16.66 9.31 5.58
N TRP A 482 16.31 10.21 6.48
CA TRP A 482 15.09 10.08 7.29
C TRP A 482 13.82 10.00 6.41
N LEU A 483 13.72 10.83 5.37
CA LEU A 483 12.62 10.78 4.40
C LEU A 483 12.56 9.42 3.71
N GLY A 484 13.71 8.93 3.22
CA GLY A 484 13.82 7.60 2.62
C GLY A 484 13.31 6.51 3.56
N ARG A 485 13.75 6.53 4.82
CA ARG A 485 13.30 5.60 5.87
C ARG A 485 11.80 5.69 6.13
N LYS A 486 11.24 6.89 6.24
CA LYS A 486 9.80 7.10 6.44
C LYS A 486 9.01 6.47 5.30
N ILE A 487 9.36 6.80 4.06
CA ILE A 487 8.70 6.28 2.86
C ILE A 487 8.85 4.76 2.74
N GLY A 488 10.05 4.23 3.01
CA GLY A 488 10.28 2.79 3.03
C GLY A 488 9.38 2.06 4.03
N TYR A 489 9.25 2.60 5.25
CA TYR A 489 8.43 2.01 6.31
C TYR A 489 6.94 2.08 5.99
N GLU A 490 6.43 3.27 5.67
CA GLU A 490 5.01 3.48 5.36
C GLU A 490 4.57 2.67 4.15
N THR A 491 5.35 2.68 3.06
CA THR A 491 5.00 1.94 1.84
C THR A 491 4.98 0.43 2.09
N ALA A 492 5.95 -0.12 2.84
CA ALA A 492 5.96 -1.54 3.18
C ALA A 492 4.74 -1.93 4.02
N TRP A 493 4.40 -1.10 5.01
CA TRP A 493 3.26 -1.35 5.88
C TRP A 493 1.93 -1.29 5.11
N GLN A 494 1.73 -0.21 4.34
CA GLN A 494 0.54 0.02 3.53
C GLN A 494 0.32 -1.12 2.53
N ALA A 495 1.38 -1.50 1.79
CA ALA A 495 1.29 -2.57 0.81
C ALA A 495 1.01 -3.94 1.44
N ALA A 496 1.63 -4.26 2.58
CA ALA A 496 1.47 -5.57 3.20
C ALA A 496 0.15 -5.75 3.95
N ASN A 497 -0.36 -4.68 4.58
CA ASN A 497 -1.57 -4.72 5.40
C ASN A 497 -2.82 -4.21 4.68
N LEU A 498 -2.66 -3.75 3.45
CA LEU A 498 -3.72 -3.14 2.64
C LEU A 498 -4.34 -1.92 3.33
N THR A 499 -3.47 -1.03 3.79
CA THR A 499 -3.84 0.18 4.54
C THR A 499 -3.34 1.43 3.85
N SER A 500 -3.91 2.60 4.15
CA SER A 500 -3.42 3.91 3.67
C SER A 500 -2.53 4.62 4.69
N ARG A 501 -2.42 4.12 5.92
CA ARG A 501 -1.58 4.64 7.00
C ARG A 501 -0.74 3.53 7.62
N ALA A 502 0.29 3.90 8.37
CA ALA A 502 1.11 2.97 9.16
C ALA A 502 1.14 3.41 10.63
N PRO A 503 1.38 2.50 11.60
CA PRO A 503 1.30 2.83 13.03
C PRO A 503 2.60 3.34 13.63
N GLY A 504 3.76 2.95 13.09
CA GLY A 504 5.05 3.31 13.65
C GLY A 504 5.33 2.72 15.04
N PHE A 505 4.72 1.60 15.42
CA PHE A 505 4.85 1.00 16.76
C PHE A 505 6.29 0.59 17.09
N GLN A 506 6.79 1.02 18.26
CA GLN A 506 8.13 0.73 18.74
C GLN A 506 8.12 0.22 20.18
N VAL A 507 8.84 -0.87 20.43
CA VAL A 507 9.14 -1.42 21.76
C VAL A 507 10.64 -1.69 21.84
N LYS A 508 11.38 -0.90 22.61
CA LYS A 508 12.84 -0.92 22.64
C LYS A 508 13.38 -1.04 24.07
N PRO A 509 14.01 -2.16 24.46
CA PRO A 509 14.74 -2.28 25.71
C PRO A 509 16.01 -1.43 25.70
N GLY A 510 16.60 -1.22 26.87
CA GLY A 510 17.86 -0.48 27.01
C GLY A 510 19.02 -1.15 26.27
N LYS A 511 18.98 -2.48 26.11
CA LYS A 511 20.04 -3.29 25.49
C LYS A 511 19.50 -4.19 24.37
N THR A 512 20.32 -4.41 23.34
CA THR A 512 19.97 -5.28 22.19
C THR A 512 19.77 -6.74 22.58
N ASP A 513 20.53 -7.22 23.57
CA ASP A 513 20.40 -8.55 24.15
C ASP A 513 20.06 -8.41 25.65
N PRO A 514 18.76 -8.40 26.00
CA PRO A 514 18.35 -8.12 27.36
C PRO A 514 18.65 -9.31 28.29
N SER A 515 19.65 -9.10 29.15
CA SER A 515 19.93 -9.94 30.30
C SER A 515 19.89 -9.10 31.57
N ILE A 516 19.35 -9.67 32.64
CA ILE A 516 19.08 -8.97 33.89
C ILE A 516 19.58 -9.82 35.06
N THR A 517 20.18 -9.19 36.07
CA THR A 517 20.58 -9.87 37.31
C THR A 517 19.42 -9.87 38.30
N ALA A 518 19.49 -10.70 39.35
CA ALA A 518 18.57 -10.58 40.48
C ALA A 518 18.60 -9.15 41.04
N ASN A 519 17.41 -8.55 41.21
CA ASN A 519 17.18 -7.15 41.59
C ASN A 519 17.75 -6.09 40.63
N GLY A 520 18.38 -6.50 39.52
CA GLY A 520 18.77 -5.60 38.44
C GLY A 520 17.53 -5.10 37.70
N THR A 521 17.67 -3.96 37.03
CA THR A 521 16.60 -3.32 36.27
C THR A 521 16.99 -3.05 34.83
N ASP A 522 16.02 -3.10 33.92
CA ASP A 522 16.13 -2.59 32.55
C ASP A 522 14.90 -1.72 32.21
N ALA A 523 15.08 -0.72 31.37
CA ALA A 523 14.01 0.16 30.93
C ALA A 523 13.59 -0.19 29.50
N ILE A 524 12.29 -0.40 29.28
CA ILE A 524 11.73 -0.57 27.95
C ILE A 524 10.97 0.70 27.57
N SER A 525 11.39 1.30 26.45
CA SER A 525 10.75 2.46 25.84
C SER A 525 9.70 2.03 24.82
N ILE A 526 8.50 2.63 24.92
CA ILE A 526 7.35 2.33 24.07
C ILE A 526 6.79 3.63 23.53
N ARG A 527 6.56 3.70 22.21
CA ARG A 527 5.91 4.82 21.52
C ARG A 527 5.40 4.41 20.15
N PHE A 528 4.66 5.31 19.52
CA PHE A 528 4.30 5.26 18.11
C PHE A 528 4.99 6.42 17.37
N MET A 529 5.43 6.17 16.14
CA MET A 529 6.07 7.21 15.32
C MET A 529 5.08 7.96 14.42
N LEU A 530 3.86 7.43 14.25
CA LEU A 530 2.79 8.02 13.45
C LEU A 530 1.53 8.15 14.31
N PRO A 531 0.68 9.17 14.08
CA PRO A 531 -0.47 9.45 14.93
C PRO A 531 -1.62 8.47 14.70
N PRO A 532 -2.23 7.93 15.77
CA PRO A 532 -3.49 7.21 15.68
C PRO A 532 -4.67 8.19 15.56
N THR A 533 -5.83 7.69 15.13
CA THR A 533 -7.08 8.48 15.16
C THR A 533 -7.94 8.22 16.40
N GLU A 534 -7.58 7.21 17.20
CA GLU A 534 -8.28 6.78 18.40
C GLU A 534 -7.25 6.36 19.46
N ASP A 535 -7.65 6.31 20.72
CA ASP A 535 -6.77 5.83 21.78
C ASP A 535 -6.27 4.40 21.54
N VAL A 536 -5.03 4.15 21.95
CA VAL A 536 -4.34 2.87 21.84
C VAL A 536 -3.89 2.43 23.22
N SER A 537 -4.41 1.29 23.67
CA SER A 537 -3.91 0.63 24.87
C SER A 537 -2.82 -0.39 24.51
N VAL A 538 -1.73 -0.43 25.28
CA VAL A 538 -0.65 -1.42 25.13
C VAL A 538 -0.61 -2.30 26.37
N GLY A 539 -1.03 -3.56 26.22
CA GLY A 539 -0.93 -4.57 27.27
C GLY A 539 0.47 -5.16 27.32
N VAL A 540 1.01 -5.36 28.52
CA VAL A 540 2.32 -5.97 28.79
C VAL A 540 2.13 -7.29 29.52
N TYR A 541 2.59 -8.38 28.90
CA TYR A 541 2.40 -9.74 29.38
C TYR A 541 3.75 -10.41 29.63
N VAL A 542 3.89 -11.07 30.78
CA VAL A 542 5.06 -11.88 31.16
C VAL A 542 4.63 -13.34 31.16
N ASP A 543 5.31 -14.19 30.40
CA ASP A 543 4.92 -15.60 30.21
C ASP A 543 5.21 -16.50 31.43
N LYS A 544 6.21 -16.14 32.25
CA LYS A 544 6.70 -16.93 33.37
C LYS A 544 6.88 -16.05 34.60
N ALA A 545 5.97 -16.20 35.56
CA ALA A 545 6.08 -15.55 36.85
C ALA A 545 7.37 -15.99 37.58
N GLY A 546 7.94 -15.09 38.39
CA GLY A 546 9.10 -15.40 39.23
C GLY A 546 10.46 -15.29 38.55
N ILE A 547 10.54 -14.96 37.26
CA ILE A 547 11.81 -14.65 36.57
C ILE A 547 12.02 -13.13 36.51
N VAL A 548 11.01 -12.40 36.04
CA VAL A 548 11.02 -10.94 35.95
C VAL A 548 9.67 -10.35 36.35
N ASP A 549 9.68 -9.15 36.90
CA ASP A 549 8.51 -8.30 37.13
C ASP A 549 8.53 -7.09 36.19
N VAL A 550 7.36 -6.50 35.94
CA VAL A 550 7.20 -5.26 35.16
C VAL A 550 6.47 -4.20 35.99
N SER A 551 6.91 -2.95 35.91
CA SER A 551 6.33 -1.84 36.69
C SER A 551 4.92 -1.44 36.27
N LYS A 552 4.53 -1.71 35.01
CA LYS A 552 3.19 -1.45 34.46
C LYS A 552 2.77 -2.59 33.55
N LYS A 553 1.49 -2.97 33.61
CA LYS A 553 0.87 -3.97 32.72
C LYS A 553 0.02 -3.37 31.60
N LEU A 554 -0.27 -2.07 31.67
CA LEU A 554 -1.08 -1.35 30.70
C LEU A 554 -0.53 0.06 30.54
N LEU A 555 -0.40 0.50 29.28
CA LEU A 555 -0.09 1.88 28.90
C LEU A 555 -1.20 2.37 27.98
N THR A 556 -1.47 3.68 27.99
CA THR A 556 -2.46 4.31 27.10
C THR A 556 -1.79 5.42 26.32
N PHE A 557 -2.00 5.43 25.02
CA PHE A 557 -1.57 6.46 24.10
C PHE A 557 -2.80 7.08 23.43
N THR A 558 -2.83 8.40 23.31
CA THR A 558 -3.88 9.18 22.63
C THR A 558 -3.32 9.78 21.34
N PRO A 559 -4.17 10.30 20.44
CA PRO A 559 -3.73 11.04 19.26
C PRO A 559 -2.76 12.21 19.56
N GLU A 560 -2.79 12.76 20.78
CA GLU A 560 -1.95 13.89 21.20
C GLU A 560 -0.61 13.47 21.80
N ASN A 561 -0.52 12.27 22.39
CA ASN A 561 0.69 11.83 23.12
C ASN A 561 1.38 10.60 22.50
N TYR A 562 0.91 10.11 21.35
CA TYR A 562 1.39 8.88 20.71
C TYR A 562 2.92 8.79 20.54
N ASN A 563 3.56 9.93 20.28
CA ASN A 563 5.00 10.07 20.05
C ASN A 563 5.80 10.29 21.34
N THR A 564 5.14 10.56 22.47
CA THR A 564 5.79 10.71 23.77
C THR A 564 6.23 9.34 24.28
N VAL A 565 7.53 9.18 24.52
CA VAL A 565 8.09 7.91 25.02
C VAL A 565 7.53 7.61 26.41
N GLN A 566 6.83 6.49 26.54
CA GLN A 566 6.46 5.93 27.84
C GLN A 566 7.40 4.76 28.17
N THR A 567 7.77 4.66 29.44
CA THR A 567 8.71 3.64 29.91
C THR A 567 8.05 2.66 30.87
N ILE A 568 8.48 1.40 30.80
CA ILE A 568 8.29 0.41 31.86
C ILE A 568 9.64 -0.05 32.36
N THR A 569 9.69 -0.46 33.62
CA THR A 569 10.88 -1.04 34.25
C THR A 569 10.67 -2.53 34.38
N VAL A 570 11.61 -3.31 33.87
CA VAL A 570 11.70 -4.76 34.08
C VAL A 570 12.67 -4.99 35.24
N THR A 571 12.30 -5.82 36.22
CA THR A 571 13.13 -6.13 37.37
C THR A 571 13.36 -7.64 37.47
N GLY A 572 14.62 -8.06 37.60
CA GLY A 572 14.95 -9.48 37.78
C GLY A 572 14.60 -9.98 39.18
N LYS A 573 14.02 -11.18 39.29
CA LYS A 573 13.72 -11.83 40.57
C LYS A 573 14.87 -12.71 41.04
N SER A 574 15.00 -12.88 42.35
CA SER A 574 15.93 -13.85 42.93
C SER A 574 15.42 -15.29 42.77
N GLY A 575 16.34 -16.24 42.58
CA GLY A 575 16.06 -17.68 42.73
C GLY A 575 15.86 -18.50 41.47
N GLN A 576 16.09 -17.96 40.26
CA GLN A 576 15.97 -18.69 38.98
C GLN A 576 17.07 -18.33 37.94
N PRO A 577 18.37 -18.29 38.31
CA PRO A 577 19.43 -17.92 37.37
C PRO A 577 19.47 -18.87 36.15
N GLY A 578 19.82 -18.31 34.99
CA GLY A 578 19.86 -18.99 33.69
C GLY A 578 18.50 -19.17 33.00
N LYS A 579 17.37 -18.87 33.67
CA LYS A 579 16.03 -18.98 33.07
C LYS A 579 15.67 -17.75 32.21
N THR A 580 14.83 -17.96 31.21
CA THR A 580 14.34 -16.91 30.30
C THR A 580 12.82 -16.75 30.41
N SER A 581 12.35 -15.50 30.47
CA SER A 581 10.95 -15.12 30.34
C SER A 581 10.72 -14.25 29.09
N GLN A 582 9.63 -14.50 28.40
CA GLN A 582 9.14 -13.69 27.29
C GLN A 582 8.22 -12.58 27.80
N LEU A 583 8.58 -11.35 27.44
CA LEU A 583 7.70 -10.19 27.53
C LEU A 583 7.02 -10.00 26.17
N ARG A 584 5.69 -9.89 26.17
CA ARG A 584 4.89 -9.60 24.98
C ARG A 584 4.13 -8.30 25.17
N PHE A 585 4.11 -7.50 24.12
CA PHE A 585 3.40 -6.23 24.06
C PHE A 585 2.31 -6.38 23.01
N GLU A 586 1.07 -6.07 23.35
CA GLU A 586 -0.04 -6.12 22.39
C GLU A 586 -0.89 -4.87 22.46
N THR A 587 -1.28 -4.35 21.30
CA THR A 587 -2.14 -3.17 21.24
C THR A 587 -3.62 -3.55 21.12
N ARG A 588 -4.49 -2.69 21.65
CA ARG A 588 -5.94 -2.66 21.35
C ARG A 588 -6.37 -1.24 21.08
N SER A 589 -7.09 -1.04 19.97
CA SER A 589 -7.64 0.26 19.56
C SER A 589 -8.88 0.10 18.68
N LYS A 590 -9.69 1.15 18.59
CA LYS A 590 -10.73 1.28 17.54
C LYS A 590 -10.12 1.70 16.20
N ASP A 591 -8.96 2.35 16.21
CA ASP A 591 -8.18 2.58 15.00
C ASP A 591 -7.58 1.23 14.55
N THR A 592 -8.13 0.70 13.44
CA THR A 592 -7.75 -0.62 12.91
C THR A 592 -6.29 -0.73 12.51
N VAL A 593 -5.59 0.38 12.28
CA VAL A 593 -4.14 0.41 11.99
C VAL A 593 -3.32 0.13 13.27
N TYR A 594 -3.88 0.44 14.43
CA TYR A 594 -3.24 0.33 15.75
C TYR A 594 -3.80 -0.82 16.58
N ASP A 595 -4.78 -1.59 16.08
CA ASP A 595 -5.30 -2.76 16.77
C ASP A 595 -4.41 -4.00 16.51
N ARG A 596 -4.16 -4.79 17.57
CA ARG A 596 -3.45 -6.09 17.51
C ARG A 596 -2.02 -6.05 16.95
N LEU A 597 -1.36 -4.90 17.04
CA LEU A 597 0.08 -4.82 16.86
C LEU A 597 0.75 -5.54 18.02
N HIS A 598 1.90 -6.16 17.76
CA HIS A 598 2.64 -6.85 18.80
C HIS A 598 4.14 -6.80 18.58
N ASP A 599 4.89 -6.86 19.68
CA ASP A 599 6.33 -7.14 19.69
C ASP A 599 6.68 -7.93 20.96
N SER A 600 7.88 -8.53 20.99
CA SER A 600 8.29 -9.38 22.10
C SER A 600 9.79 -9.34 22.39
N TRP A 601 10.15 -9.55 23.65
CA TRP A 601 11.53 -9.56 24.15
C TRP A 601 11.75 -10.71 25.12
N ALA A 602 12.85 -11.44 24.94
CA ALA A 602 13.24 -12.54 25.80
C ALA A 602 14.26 -12.04 26.83
N TYR A 603 13.90 -11.99 28.11
CA TYR A 603 14.80 -11.60 29.20
C TYR A 603 15.40 -12.84 29.85
N GLN A 604 16.72 -12.95 29.81
CA GLN A 604 17.45 -13.98 30.57
C GLN A 604 17.86 -13.45 31.94
N LEU A 605 17.48 -14.17 32.99
CA LEU A 605 17.96 -13.91 34.35
C LEU A 605 19.37 -14.52 34.49
N LYS A 606 20.34 -13.69 34.88
CA LYS A 606 21.74 -14.08 35.09
C LYS A 606 21.97 -14.64 36.47
#